data_AF-A0A5N4AWW7-F1
#
_entry.id   AF-A0A5N4AWW7-F1
#
_cell.length_a   1.000
_cell.length_b   1.000
_cell.length_c   1.000
_cell.angle_alpha   90.00
_cell.angle_beta   90.00
_cell.angle_gamma   90.00
#
_symmetry.space_group_name_H-M   'P 1'
#
loop_
_entity.id
_entity.type
_entity.pdbx_description
1 polymer ?
#
loop_
_entity_poly.entity_id
_entity_poly.type
_entity_poly.pdbx_seq_one_letter_code
_entity_poly.pdbx_strand_id
1 'polypeptide(L)'
;MAQANDPSKRFLHLLKQTEILTQRMVIKPNKPPDVINTKSAKDKGHVNTKIHFDSTPYYIQNGQMRDYQIHGLNWMISLYENGVNGILADEMGLGKTLQTISMLGFMKHYKKISGPFLIIVPKSTLINWTNEIQKWCSSLKA
;
A
#
# COMPACT_ATOMS: atom_id res chain seq x y z
N MET A 1 24.82 -33.24 2.30
CA MET A 1 23.46 -32.71 1.96
C MET A 1 22.89 -31.92 3.14
N ALA A 2 23.38 -30.70 3.38
CA ALA A 2 22.90 -29.85 4.49
C ALA A 2 23.15 -28.36 4.17
N GLN A 3 22.32 -27.76 3.31
CA GLN A 3 22.32 -26.30 3.09
C GLN A 3 20.91 -25.72 2.87
N ALA A 4 19.86 -26.35 3.43
CA ALA A 4 18.47 -25.91 3.22
C ALA A 4 17.87 -25.07 4.37
N ASN A 5 18.54 -24.94 5.52
CA ASN A 5 17.97 -24.33 6.73
C ASN A 5 18.58 -22.98 7.13
N ASP A 6 19.36 -22.34 6.27
CA ASP A 6 19.87 -20.99 6.53
C ASP A 6 18.72 -19.95 6.41
N PRO A 7 18.29 -19.31 7.52
CA PRO A 7 17.18 -18.36 7.51
C PRO A 7 17.41 -17.19 6.56
N SER A 8 18.67 -16.76 6.40
CA SER A 8 19.04 -15.66 5.52
C SER A 8 18.87 -16.03 4.04
N LYS A 9 19.23 -17.26 3.66
CA LYS A 9 19.01 -17.75 2.29
C LYS A 9 17.52 -17.94 1.99
N ARG A 10 16.73 -18.39 2.97
CA ARG A 10 15.27 -18.50 2.84
C ARG A 10 14.63 -17.12 2.66
N PHE A 11 15.04 -16.14 3.45
CA PHE A 11 14.55 -14.77 3.34
C PHE A 11 14.88 -14.15 1.97
N LEU A 12 16.13 -14.28 1.52
CA LEU A 12 16.55 -13.80 0.19
C LEU A 12 15.81 -14.51 -0.95
N HIS A 13 15.52 -15.81 -0.80
CA HIS A 13 14.72 -16.54 -1.76
C HIS A 13 13.28 -16.02 -1.85
N LEU A 14 12.66 -15.71 -0.70
CA LEU A 14 11.31 -15.13 -0.66
C LEU A 14 11.26 -13.73 -1.27
N LEU A 15 12.27 -12.88 -1.02
CA LEU A 15 12.38 -11.57 -1.67
C LEU A 15 12.52 -11.68 -3.19
N LYS A 16 13.29 -12.67 -3.68
CA LYS A 16 13.41 -12.90 -5.12
C LYS A 16 12.08 -13.34 -5.77
N GLN A 17 11.23 -14.06 -5.02
CA GLN A 17 9.90 -14.46 -5.49
C GLN A 17 8.92 -13.27 -5.59
N THR A 18 9.04 -12.26 -4.72
CA THR A 18 8.20 -11.05 -4.81
C THR A 18 8.56 -10.20 -6.03
N GLU A 19 9.84 -10.08 -6.37
CA GLU A 19 10.30 -9.33 -7.55
C GLU A 19 9.75 -9.89 -8.87
N ILE A 20 9.69 -11.22 -9.01
CA ILE A 20 9.18 -11.89 -10.23
C ILE A 20 7.69 -11.61 -10.44
N LEU A 21 6.91 -11.53 -9.37
CA LEU A 21 5.48 -11.19 -9.44
C LEU A 21 5.27 -9.71 -9.78
N THR A 22 6.10 -8.82 -9.25
CA THR A 22 6.09 -7.40 -9.62
C THR A 22 6.35 -7.22 -11.11
N GLN A 23 7.39 -7.87 -11.66
CA GLN A 23 7.70 -7.77 -13.09
C GLN A 23 6.57 -8.27 -14.00
N ARG A 24 5.75 -9.23 -13.54
CA ARG A 24 4.60 -9.76 -14.30
C ARG A 24 3.32 -8.94 -14.16
N MET A 25 3.18 -8.14 -13.11
CA MET A 25 2.00 -7.28 -12.87
C MET A 25 2.17 -5.82 -13.33
N VAL A 26 3.36 -5.41 -13.78
CA VAL A 26 3.56 -4.08 -14.38
C VAL A 26 2.83 -4.00 -15.72
N ILE A 27 1.62 -3.44 -15.69
CA ILE A 27 1.09 -2.67 -16.81
C ILE A 27 2.11 -1.57 -17.05
N LYS A 28 2.77 -1.57 -18.23
CA LYS A 28 3.73 -0.52 -18.60
C LYS A 28 3.09 0.85 -18.37
N PRO A 29 3.60 1.70 -17.48
CA PRO A 29 3.12 3.07 -17.41
C PRO A 29 3.40 3.74 -18.75
N ASN A 30 2.36 4.35 -19.35
CA ASN A 30 2.54 5.21 -20.50
C ASN A 30 3.56 6.31 -20.13
N LYS A 31 4.58 6.44 -20.99
CA LYS A 31 5.63 7.44 -20.88
C LYS A 31 4.98 8.83 -20.76
N PRO A 32 5.24 9.61 -19.69
CA PRO A 32 4.80 11.00 -19.66
C PRO A 32 5.54 11.77 -20.77
N PRO A 33 4.85 12.72 -21.45
CA PRO A 33 5.47 13.54 -22.49
C PRO A 33 6.59 14.41 -21.90
N ASP A 34 7.60 14.63 -22.73
CA ASP A 34 8.88 15.25 -22.40
C ASP A 34 8.73 16.61 -21.70
N VAL A 35 9.30 16.76 -20.50
CA VAL A 35 9.49 18.06 -19.86
C VAL A 35 10.97 18.28 -19.58
N ILE A 36 11.59 18.89 -20.59
CA ILE A 36 12.67 19.90 -20.58
C ILE A 36 13.64 19.90 -19.39
N ASN A 37 14.87 19.57 -19.75
CA ASN A 37 16.12 19.67 -19.01
C ASN A 37 16.40 21.10 -18.49
N THR A 38 16.53 21.28 -17.17
CA THR A 38 17.34 22.36 -16.59
C THR A 38 18.28 21.80 -15.53
N LYS A 39 19.58 21.99 -15.79
CA LYS A 39 20.71 21.54 -14.99
C LYS A 39 20.75 22.31 -13.66
N SER A 40 21.00 21.62 -12.55
CA SER A 40 21.85 22.11 -11.46
C SER A 40 22.25 20.95 -10.54
N ALA A 41 23.54 20.65 -10.56
CA ALA A 41 24.19 19.72 -9.67
C ALA A 41 24.18 20.29 -8.23
N LYS A 42 23.64 19.52 -7.28
CA LYS A 42 24.05 19.57 -5.88
C LYS A 42 23.69 18.25 -5.21
N ASP A 43 24.74 17.54 -4.81
CA ASP A 43 24.75 16.34 -3.99
C ASP A 43 23.81 16.51 -2.77
N LYS A 44 22.72 15.74 -2.75
CA LYS A 44 21.83 15.61 -1.59
C LYS A 44 21.37 14.16 -1.54
N GLY A 45 21.80 13.45 -0.49
CA GLY A 45 21.29 12.13 -0.17
C GLY A 45 19.76 12.12 -0.28
N HIS A 46 19.22 11.09 -0.93
CA HIS A 46 17.78 10.91 -1.05
C HIS A 46 17.20 10.77 0.36
N VAL A 47 16.68 11.88 0.91
CA VAL A 47 15.78 11.84 2.05
C VAL A 47 14.52 11.18 1.53
N ASN A 48 14.43 9.86 1.68
CA ASN A 48 13.15 9.15 1.56
C ASN A 48 12.30 9.67 2.72
N THR A 49 11.47 10.68 2.46
CA THR A 49 10.52 11.20 3.43
C THR A 49 9.48 10.11 3.66
N LYS A 50 9.75 9.23 4.63
CA LYS A 50 8.85 8.15 5.03
C LYS A 50 7.56 8.79 5.54
N ILE A 51 6.46 8.60 4.81
CA ILE A 51 5.18 9.20 5.20
C ILE A 51 4.66 8.41 6.40
N HIS A 52 4.45 9.11 7.52
CA HIS A 52 3.91 8.56 8.76
C HIS A 52 2.68 9.36 9.17
N PHE A 53 1.61 8.66 9.54
CA PHE A 53 0.39 9.26 10.04
C PHE A 53 0.33 9.17 11.56
N ASP A 54 0.18 10.29 12.25
CA ASP A 54 -0.07 10.33 13.70
C ASP A 54 -1.57 10.41 14.01
N SER A 55 -2.38 10.73 13.01
CA SER A 55 -3.83 10.90 13.12
C SER A 55 -4.54 10.40 11.86
N THR A 56 -5.88 10.45 11.88
CA THR A 56 -6.69 10.01 10.73
C THR A 56 -6.32 10.82 9.47
N PRO A 57 -5.97 10.16 8.35
CA PRO A 57 -5.63 10.86 7.12
C PRO A 57 -6.80 11.69 6.56
N TYR A 58 -6.50 12.84 5.94
CA TYR A 58 -7.52 13.79 5.48
C TYR A 58 -8.53 13.23 4.46
N TYR A 59 -8.16 12.17 3.72
CA TYR A 59 -9.02 11.56 2.70
C TYR A 59 -10.03 10.57 3.29
N ILE A 60 -9.89 10.20 4.57
CA ILE A 60 -10.89 9.42 5.29
C ILE A 60 -11.96 10.37 5.82
N GLN A 61 -13.19 10.11 5.39
CA GLN A 61 -14.36 10.92 5.71
C GLN A 61 -15.31 10.15 6.65
N ASN A 62 -16.24 10.87 7.29
CA ASN A 62 -17.34 10.28 8.07
C ASN A 62 -16.91 9.46 9.32
N GLY A 63 -15.73 9.75 9.87
CA GLY A 63 -15.30 9.27 11.18
C GLY A 63 -13.78 9.37 11.38
N GLN A 64 -13.31 8.85 12.50
CA GLN A 64 -11.88 8.82 12.84
C GLN A 64 -11.40 7.38 13.00
N MET A 65 -10.19 7.12 12.53
CA MET A 65 -9.47 5.87 12.77
C MET A 65 -9.00 5.83 14.22
N ARG A 66 -9.08 4.65 14.83
CA ARG A 66 -8.48 4.40 16.15
C ARG A 66 -6.98 4.24 16.02
N ASP A 67 -6.25 4.49 17.11
CA ASP A 67 -4.78 4.48 17.11
C ASP A 67 -4.20 3.19 16.53
N TYR A 68 -4.71 2.02 16.92
CA TYR A 68 -4.24 0.73 16.39
C TYR A 68 -4.45 0.59 14.87
N GLN A 69 -5.48 1.24 14.30
CA GLN A 69 -5.74 1.23 12.87
C GLN A 69 -4.76 2.13 12.12
N ILE A 70 -4.36 3.26 12.74
CA ILE A 70 -3.32 4.15 12.22
C ILE A 70 -1.97 3.42 12.23
N HIS A 71 -1.65 2.70 13.31
CA HIS A 71 -0.45 1.86 13.36
C HIS A 71 -0.46 0.78 12.26
N GLY A 72 -1.60 0.09 12.06
CA GLY A 72 -1.77 -0.89 10.99
C GLY A 72 -1.60 -0.28 9.59
N LEU A 73 -2.12 0.93 9.37
CA LEU A 73 -1.91 1.68 8.12
C LEU A 73 -0.44 2.02 7.90
N ASN A 74 0.24 2.59 8.89
CA ASN A 74 1.67 2.92 8.79
C ASN A 74 2.53 1.67 8.56
N TRP A 75 2.16 0.54 9.16
CA TRP A 75 2.82 -0.74 8.91
C TRP A 75 2.65 -1.18 7.44
N MET A 76 1.43 -1.14 6.90
CA MET A 76 1.18 -1.44 5.48
C MET A 76 1.93 -0.51 4.52
N ILE A 77 2.01 0.78 4.84
CA ILE A 77 2.80 1.75 4.06
C ILE A 77 4.28 1.35 4.06
N SER A 78 4.82 1.01 5.23
CA SER A 78 6.20 0.56 5.35
C SER A 78 6.44 -0.73 4.56
N LEU A 79 5.50 -1.66 4.53
CA LEU A 79 5.61 -2.88 3.71
C LEU A 79 5.67 -2.55 2.21
N TYR A 80 4.78 -1.69 1.75
CA TYR A 80 4.75 -1.24 0.36
C TYR A 80 6.04 -0.55 -0.05
N GLU A 81 6.57 0.37 0.78
CA GLU A 81 7.82 1.08 0.49
C GLU A 81 9.04 0.16 0.45
N ASN A 82 9.01 -0.94 1.19
CA ASN A 82 10.07 -1.96 1.17
C ASN A 82 9.85 -3.03 0.08
N GLY A 83 8.74 -2.99 -0.68
CA GLY A 83 8.42 -4.01 -1.68
C GLY A 83 8.14 -5.40 -1.09
N VAL A 84 7.69 -5.46 0.17
CA VAL A 84 7.41 -6.71 0.89
C VAL A 84 5.89 -6.84 1.07
N ASN A 85 5.38 -8.06 0.88
CA ASN A 85 3.98 -8.37 1.14
C ASN A 85 3.75 -8.67 2.63
N GLY A 86 2.55 -8.39 3.14
CA GLY A 86 2.21 -8.66 4.54
C GLY A 86 0.84 -9.29 4.71
N ILE A 87 0.63 -9.88 5.88
CA ILE A 87 -0.64 -10.45 6.33
C ILE A 87 -1.10 -9.66 7.56
N LEU A 88 -2.26 -9.01 7.48
CA LEU A 88 -2.90 -8.41 8.63
C LEU A 88 -3.57 -9.51 9.47
N ALA A 89 -2.95 -9.86 10.60
CA ALA A 89 -3.40 -10.93 11.48
C ALA A 89 -4.20 -10.43 12.70
N ASP A 90 -4.73 -9.21 12.62
CA ASP A 90 -5.55 -8.60 13.68
C ASP A 90 -6.83 -9.42 13.95
N GLU A 91 -7.30 -9.37 15.19
CA GLU A 91 -8.59 -9.96 15.60
C GLU A 91 -9.78 -9.50 14.73
N MET A 92 -10.83 -10.32 14.73
CA MET A 92 -12.06 -10.01 14.01
C MET A 92 -12.71 -8.73 14.58
N GLY A 93 -13.26 -7.89 13.71
CA GLY A 93 -13.94 -6.65 14.13
C GLY A 93 -13.02 -5.43 14.35
N LEU A 94 -11.70 -5.55 14.24
CA LEU A 94 -10.76 -4.41 14.35
C LEU A 94 -10.74 -3.47 13.13
N GLY A 95 -11.64 -3.66 12.16
CA GLY A 95 -11.76 -2.75 11.02
C GLY A 95 -10.66 -2.89 9.97
N LYS A 96 -10.22 -4.13 9.67
CA LYS A 96 -9.29 -4.44 8.56
C LYS A 96 -9.76 -3.89 7.21
N THR A 97 -11.07 -3.80 6.99
CA THR A 97 -11.66 -3.16 5.81
C THR A 97 -11.31 -1.68 5.73
N LEU A 98 -11.51 -0.92 6.83
CA LEU A 98 -11.15 0.50 6.91
C LEU A 98 -9.65 0.71 6.73
N GLN A 99 -8.81 -0.13 7.35
CA GLN A 99 -7.36 -0.08 7.15
C GLN A 99 -6.99 -0.27 5.67
N THR A 100 -7.56 -1.27 5.00
CA THR A 100 -7.33 -1.55 3.57
C THR A 100 -7.79 -0.39 2.67
N ILE A 101 -8.99 0.17 2.92
CA ILE A 101 -9.50 1.33 2.19
C ILE A 101 -8.58 2.54 2.39
N SER A 102 -8.08 2.72 3.61
CA SER A 102 -7.15 3.80 3.94
C SER A 102 -5.83 3.67 3.20
N MET A 103 -5.34 2.44 3.03
CA MET A 103 -4.16 2.15 2.22
C MET A 103 -4.37 2.49 0.74
N LEU A 104 -5.54 2.19 0.18
CA LEU A 104 -5.88 2.57 -1.21
C LEU A 104 -6.00 4.09 -1.38
N GLY A 105 -6.59 4.77 -0.39
CA GLY A 105 -6.63 6.24 -0.34
C GLY A 105 -5.22 6.83 -0.32
N PHE A 106 -4.32 6.26 0.48
CA PHE A 106 -2.91 6.66 0.50
C PHE A 106 -2.25 6.54 -0.89
N MET A 107 -2.46 5.43 -1.59
CA MET A 107 -1.90 5.24 -2.94
C MET A 107 -2.37 6.32 -3.91
N LYS A 108 -3.67 6.65 -3.87
CA LYS A 108 -4.25 7.65 -4.76
C LYS A 108 -3.77 9.06 -4.44
N HIS A 109 -3.79 9.45 -3.17
CA HIS A 109 -3.57 10.84 -2.75
C HIS A 109 -2.09 11.19 -2.59
N TYR A 110 -1.29 10.29 -2.00
CA TYR A 110 0.12 10.55 -1.71
C TYR A 110 1.05 10.01 -2.78
N LYS A 111 0.82 8.76 -3.24
CA LYS A 111 1.65 8.16 -4.31
C LYS A 111 1.17 8.54 -5.72
N LYS A 112 0.01 9.22 -5.87
CA LYS A 112 -0.61 9.60 -7.15
C LYS A 112 -0.90 8.43 -8.08
N ILE A 113 -1.06 7.22 -7.52
CA ILE A 113 -1.38 6.00 -8.28
C ILE A 113 -2.88 5.76 -8.16
N SER A 114 -3.60 5.95 -9.26
CA SER A 114 -5.07 5.82 -9.26
C SER A 114 -5.57 4.40 -9.56
N GLY A 115 -4.69 3.47 -9.91
CA GLY A 115 -5.02 2.06 -10.16
C GLY A 115 -4.51 1.54 -11.51
N PRO A 116 -4.90 0.31 -11.90
CA PRO A 116 -5.95 -0.53 -11.28
C PRO A 116 -5.52 -1.21 -9.97
N PHE A 117 -6.43 -1.28 -8.99
CA PHE A 117 -6.26 -2.07 -7.75
C PHE A 117 -7.32 -3.18 -7.71
N LEU A 118 -6.92 -4.39 -7.33
CA LEU A 118 -7.81 -5.55 -7.21
C LEU A 118 -8.02 -5.92 -5.74
N ILE A 119 -9.27 -5.96 -5.30
CA ILE A 119 -9.67 -6.46 -3.99
C ILE A 119 -10.53 -7.71 -4.22
N ILE A 120 -10.15 -8.82 -3.61
CA ILE A 120 -10.90 -10.08 -3.66
C ILE A 120 -11.58 -10.29 -2.31
N VAL A 121 -12.89 -10.48 -2.34
CA VAL A 121 -13.71 -10.62 -1.12
C VAL A 121 -14.73 -11.73 -1.29
N PRO A 122 -15.18 -12.40 -0.20
CA PRO A 122 -16.30 -13.32 -0.27
C PRO A 122 -17.57 -12.63 -0.79
N LYS A 123 -18.36 -13.35 -1.59
CA LYS A 123 -19.60 -12.82 -2.22
C LYS A 123 -20.54 -12.17 -1.21
N SER A 124 -20.69 -12.76 -0.02
CA SER A 124 -21.56 -12.25 1.05
C SER A 124 -21.15 -10.87 1.57
N THR A 125 -19.88 -10.47 1.40
CA THR A 125 -19.34 -9.22 1.92
C THR A 125 -19.18 -8.12 0.86
N LEU A 126 -19.45 -8.42 -0.42
CA LEU A 126 -19.30 -7.45 -1.52
C LEU A 126 -20.03 -6.14 -1.27
N ILE A 127 -21.32 -6.23 -0.91
CA ILE A 127 -22.15 -5.04 -0.65
C ILE A 127 -21.59 -4.22 0.52
N ASN A 128 -21.11 -4.90 1.56
CA ASN A 128 -20.46 -4.22 2.69
C ASN A 128 -19.20 -3.47 2.26
N TRP A 129 -18.36 -4.08 1.42
CA TRP A 129 -17.17 -3.41 0.88
C TRP A 129 -17.51 -2.18 0.04
N THR A 130 -18.51 -2.26 -0.85
CA THR A 130 -18.97 -1.11 -1.64
C THR A 130 -19.45 0.03 -0.75
N ASN A 131 -20.28 -0.27 0.26
CA ASN A 131 -20.79 0.73 1.19
C ASN A 131 -19.67 1.37 2.02
N GLU A 132 -18.71 0.57 2.50
CA GLU A 132 -17.58 1.05 3.28
C GLU A 132 -16.64 1.93 2.43
N ILE A 133 -16.38 1.58 1.17
CA ILE A 133 -15.59 2.43 0.27
C ILE A 133 -16.28 3.78 0.07
N GLN A 134 -17.59 3.78 -0.23
CA GLN A 134 -18.35 5.01 -0.42
C GLN A 134 -18.41 5.87 0.85
N LYS A 135 -18.58 5.23 2.01
CA LYS A 135 -18.66 5.88 3.32
C LYS A 135 -17.33 6.51 3.73
N TRP A 136 -16.24 5.76 3.67
CA TRP A 136 -14.96 6.19 4.24
C TRP A 136 -14.09 6.95 3.25
N CYS A 137 -14.16 6.63 1.96
CA CYS A 137 -13.31 7.24 0.95
C CYS A 137 -14.06 7.35 -0.38
N SER A 138 -15.04 8.26 -0.43
CA SER A 138 -15.84 8.58 -1.63
C SER A 138 -15.03 8.97 -2.87
N SER A 139 -13.77 9.36 -2.67
CA SER A 139 -12.83 9.62 -3.76
C SER A 139 -12.44 8.36 -4.54
N LEU A 140 -12.57 7.16 -3.97
CA LEU A 140 -12.35 5.90 -4.65
C LEU A 140 -13.64 5.47 -5.37
N LYS A 141 -13.51 5.00 -6.62
CA LYS A 141 -14.62 4.40 -7.35
C LYS A 141 -14.67 2.91 -6.99
N ALA A 142 -15.81 2.45 -6.50
CA ALA A 142 -16.09 1.05 -6.19
C ALA A 142 -16.86 0.38 -7.35
#